data_AF-A0AAW9FB89-F1
#
_entry.id   AF-A0AAW9FB89-F1
#
_cell.length_a   1.000
_cell.length_b   1.000
_cell.length_c   1.000
_cell.angle_alpha   90.00
_cell.angle_beta   90.00
_cell.angle_gamma   90.00
#
_symmetry.space_group_name_H-M   'P 1'
#
loop_
_entity.id
_entity.type
_entity.pdbx_description
1 polymer ?
#
loop_
_entity_poly.entity_id
_entity_poly.type
_entity_poly.pdbx_seq_one_letter_code
_entity_poly.pdbx_strand_id
1 'polypeptide(L)' 'MNQLKYALPVAFGQDEPPAGATLPTFMEDYRTRGTPWFSVMDAGGRIVFSDFHLDADQLVKGLELV' A
#
# COMPACT_ATOMS: atom_id res chain seq x y z
N MET A 1 -11.53 12.55 -11.70
CA MET A 1 -10.73 11.59 -10.92
C MET A 1 -9.97 12.40 -9.86
N ASN A 2 -10.04 12.03 -8.57
CA ASN A 2 -9.65 12.90 -7.44
C ASN A 2 -8.19 13.39 -7.51
N GLN A 3 -7.28 12.63 -8.11
CA GLN A 3 -5.87 13.01 -8.22
C GLN A 3 -5.65 14.31 -9.02
N LEU A 4 -6.42 14.54 -10.10
CA LEU A 4 -6.31 15.78 -10.90
C LEU A 4 -6.81 17.01 -10.12
N LYS A 5 -7.78 16.81 -9.22
CA LYS A 5 -8.34 17.88 -8.40
C LYS A 5 -7.34 18.37 -7.34
N TYR A 6 -6.52 17.48 -6.79
CA TYR A 6 -5.63 17.78 -5.67
C TYR A 6 -4.15 17.91 -6.05
N ALA A 7 -3.78 17.69 -7.32
CA ALA A 7 -2.42 17.84 -7.83
C ALA A 7 -1.35 17.15 -6.96
N LEU A 8 -1.68 15.99 -6.40
CA LEU A 8 -0.82 15.27 -5.46
C LEU A 8 0.38 14.68 -6.23
N PRO A 9 1.64 14.96 -5.81
CA PRO A 9 2.84 14.47 -6.49
C PRO A 9 3.18 13.03 -6.07
N VAL A 10 2.17 12.15 -6.06
CA VAL A 10 2.33 10.73 -5.72
C VAL A 10 1.67 9.87 -6.80
N ALA A 11 2.18 8.65 -6.97
CA ALA A 11 1.60 7.71 -7.92
C ALA A 11 0.20 7.29 -7.46
N PHE A 12 -0.74 7.26 -8.40
CA PHE A 12 -2.07 6.68 -8.21
C PHE A 12 -2.27 5.58 -9.24
N GLY A 13 -2.75 4.43 -8.78
CA GLY A 13 -3.09 3.29 -9.62
C GLY A 13 -4.40 2.67 -9.15
N GLN A 14 -5.02 1.92 -10.06
CA GLN A 14 -6.14 1.05 -9.75
C GLN A 14 -5.73 -0.36 -10.15
N ASP A 15 -5.91 -1.30 -9.23
CA ASP A 15 -5.67 -2.72 -9.46
C ASP A 15 -7.04 -3.41 -9.57
N GLU A 16 -7.51 -3.58 -10.80
CA GLU A 16 -8.76 -4.30 -11.07
C GLU A 16 -8.53 -5.82 -11.00
N PRO A 17 -9.45 -6.60 -10.40
CA PRO A 17 -9.35 -8.05 -10.42
C PRO A 17 -9.22 -8.59 -11.86
N PRO A 18 -8.25 -9.48 -12.12
CA PRO A 18 -8.18 -10.19 -13.40
C PRO A 18 -9.48 -10.94 -13.71
N ALA A 19 -9.71 -11.25 -14.99
CA ALA A 19 -10.92 -11.97 -15.40
C ALA A 19 -11.05 -13.31 -14.66
N GLY A 20 -12.14 -13.49 -13.93
CA GLY A 20 -12.41 -14.69 -13.12
C GLY A 20 -11.85 -14.66 -11.69
N ALA A 21 -11.05 -13.65 -11.34
CA ALA A 21 -10.63 -13.40 -9.96
C ALA A 21 -11.70 -12.60 -9.20
N THR A 22 -11.81 -12.84 -7.90
CA THR A 22 -12.72 -12.10 -7.03
C THR A 22 -12.02 -10.95 -6.30
N LEU A 23 -10.69 -10.97 -6.25
CA LEU A 23 -9.86 -10.00 -5.54
C LEU A 23 -8.82 -9.38 -6.49
N PRO A 24 -8.40 -8.12 -6.22
CA PRO A 24 -7.23 -7.52 -6.85
C PRO A 24 -5.94 -8.29 -6.55
N THR A 25 -4.99 -8.23 -7.47
CA THR A 25 -3.68 -8.91 -7.32
C THR A 25 -2.93 -8.46 -6.07
N PHE A 26 -3.00 -7.16 -5.72
CA PHE A 26 -2.40 -6.60 -4.52
C PHE A 26 -2.94 -7.24 -3.24
N MET A 27 -4.23 -7.59 -3.21
CA MET A 27 -4.82 -8.27 -2.06
C MET A 27 -4.36 -9.73 -1.96
N GLU A 28 -4.25 -10.43 -3.08
CA GLU A 28 -3.82 -11.83 -3.11
C GLU A 28 -2.33 -11.98 -2.80
N ASP A 29 -1.49 -11.20 -3.48
CA ASP A 29 -0.02 -11.31 -3.42
C ASP A 29 0.52 -10.87 -2.05
N TYR A 30 -0.02 -9.79 -1.49
CA TYR A 30 0.42 -9.24 -0.21
C TYR A 30 -0.50 -9.61 0.96
N ARG A 31 -1.52 -10.44 0.71
CA ARG A 31 -2.50 -10.93 1.71
C ARG A 31 -3.12 -9.79 2.52
N THR A 32 -3.37 -8.66 1.86
CA THR A 32 -4.02 -7.52 2.48
C THR A 32 -5.51 -7.80 2.68
N ARG A 33 -6.16 -7.05 3.57
CA ARG A 33 -7.59 -7.19 3.85
C ARG A 33 -8.36 -6.00 3.25
N GLY A 34 -9.56 -5.74 3.77
CA GLY A 34 -10.36 -4.59 3.33
C GLY A 34 -9.62 -3.26 3.51
N THR A 35 -9.96 -2.29 2.67
CA THR A 35 -9.36 -0.95 2.67
C THR A 35 -9.89 -0.08 3.82
N PRO A 36 -9.09 0.85 4.36
CA PRO A 36 -7.71 1.17 3.97
C PRO A 36 -6.68 0.13 4.47
N TRP A 37 -5.60 -0.06 3.71
CA TRP A 37 -4.47 -0.92 4.07
C TRP A 37 -3.15 -0.23 3.71
N PHE A 38 -2.15 -0.37 4.57
CA PHE A 38 -0.82 0.21 4.37
C PHE A 38 0.22 -0.89 4.32
N SER A 39 1.01 -0.91 3.24
CA SER A 39 2.16 -1.79 3.07
C SER A 39 3.42 -0.95 2.85
N VAL A 40 4.47 -1.20 3.62
CA VAL A 40 5.77 -0.54 3.47
C VAL A 40 6.78 -1.59 3.06
N MET A 41 7.53 -1.30 2.00
CA MET A 41 8.57 -2.19 1.46
C MET A 41 9.93 -1.52 1.58
N ASP A 42 10.96 -2.28 1.97
CA ASP A 42 12.34 -1.81 1.89
C ASP A 42 12.85 -1.78 0.42
N ALA A 43 14.03 -1.21 0.20
CA ALA A 43 14.66 -1.15 -1.13
C ALA A 43 15.01 -2.54 -1.71
N GLY A 44 15.02 -3.58 -0.89
CA GLY A 44 15.19 -4.98 -1.31
C GLY A 44 13.87 -5.67 -1.71
N GLY A 45 12.74 -4.97 -1.63
CA GLY A 45 11.41 -5.49 -1.98
C GLY A 45 10.76 -6.30 -0.87
N ARG A 46 11.24 -6.23 0.38
CA ARG A 46 10.63 -6.93 1.52
C ARG A 46 9.60 -6.06 2.22
N ILE A 47 8.46 -6.65 2.58
CA ILE A 47 7.45 -5.99 3.41
C ILE A 47 8.00 -5.83 4.83
N VAL A 48 8.17 -4.59 5.29
CA VAL A 48 8.60 -4.24 6.65
C VAL A 48 7.44 -3.80 7.53
N PHE A 49 6.29 -3.46 6.94
CA PHE A 49 5.05 -3.15 7.64
C PHE A 49 3.83 -3.51 6.77
N SER A 50 2.77 -4.08 7.36
CA SER A 50 1.52 -4.41 6.66
C SER A 50 0.35 -4.45 7.65
N ASP A 51 -0.46 -3.40 7.69
CA ASP A 51 -1.63 -3.30 8.57
C ASP A 51 -2.65 -2.27 8.07
N PHE A 52 -3.88 -2.32 8.59
CA PHE A 52 -4.95 -1.36 8.29
C PHE A 52 -4.78 -0.02 9.01
N HIS A 53 -4.10 -0.01 10.17
CA HIS A 53 -3.68 1.21 10.85
C HIS A 53 -2.23 1.54 10.48
N LEU A 54 -1.96 2.81 10.16
CA LEU A 54 -0.59 3.31 10.07
C LEU A 54 -0.29 4.18 11.30
N ASP A 55 0.64 3.73 12.14
CA ASP A 55 1.23 4.58 13.17
C ASP A 55 2.40 5.35 12.56
N ALA A 56 2.22 6.66 12.40
CA ALA A 56 3.20 7.53 11.77
C ALA A 56 4.52 7.61 12.56
N ASP A 57 4.44 7.62 13.90
CA ASP A 57 5.64 7.73 14.75
C ASP A 57 6.46 6.44 14.69
N GLN A 58 5.79 5.28 14.70
CA GLN A 58 6.45 3.99 14.52
C GLN A 58 7.05 3.85 13.13
N LEU A 59 6.35 4.31 12.08
CA LEU A 59 6.88 4.29 10.73
C LEU A 59 8.15 5.13 10.60
N VAL A 60 8.12 6.38 11.06
CA VAL A 60 9.29 7.29 10.97
C VAL A 60 10.48 6.71 11.72
N LYS A 61 10.28 6.20 12.95
CA LYS A 61 11.34 5.51 13.70
C LYS A 61 11.91 4.32 12.95
N GLY A 62 11.06 3.54 12.29
CA GLY A 62 11.50 2.40 11.48
C GLY A 62 12.35 2.79 10.27
N LEU A 63 12.05 3.94 9.65
CA LEU A 63 12.79 4.45 8.48
C LEU A 63 14.13 5.11 8.86
N GLU A 64 14.26 5.67 10.07
CA GLU A 64 15.50 6.29 10.56
C GLU A 64 16.57 5.26 11.01
N LEU A 65 16.18 4.00 11.21
CA LEU A 65 17.05 2.91 11.67
C LEU A 65 17.66 2.09 10.53
N VAL A 66 17.34 2.40 9.27
CA VAL A 66 17.82 1.71 8.05
C VAL A 66 18.93 2.48 7.37
#